data_AF-A0A7J4NVK0-F1
#
_entry.id   AF-A0A7J4NVK0-F1
#
_cell.length_a   1.000
_cell.length_b   1.000
_cell.length_c   1.000
_cell.angle_alpha   90.00
_cell.angle_beta   90.00
_cell.angle_gamma   90.00
#
_symmetry.space_group_name_H-M   'P 1'
#
loop_
_entity.id
_entity.type
_entity.pdbx_description
1 polymer ?
#
loop_
_entity_poly.entity_id
_entity_poly.type
_entity_poly.pdbx_seq_one_letter_code
_entity_poly.pdbx_strand_id
1 'polypeptide(L)' 'MAREQYKCTMCGRPAEEVHHTVPRSRGGKNEPGNLVVLCRECHEMLHRKR' A
#
# COMPACT_ATOMS: atom_id res chain seq x y z
N MET A 1 10.09 11.00 19.85
CA MET A 1 10.16 10.16 18.63
C MET A 1 8.90 10.47 17.82
N ALA A 2 9.00 11.30 16.80
CA ALA A 2 7.85 11.64 15.97
C ALA A 2 7.39 10.36 15.28
N ARG A 3 6.15 9.92 15.56
CA ARG A 3 5.51 8.85 14.80
C ARG A 3 5.22 9.48 13.45
N GLU A 4 6.17 9.36 12.52
CA GLU A 4 5.91 9.66 11.11
C GLU A 4 4.78 8.73 10.70
N GLN A 5 3.56 9.27 10.75
CA GLN A 5 2.38 8.58 10.26
C GLN A 5 2.63 8.41 8.78
N TYR A 6 2.89 7.17 8.35
CA TYR A 6 2.99 6.83 6.95
C TYR A 6 1.76 7.40 6.25
N LYS A 7 1.97 8.10 5.13
CA LYS A 7 0.88 8.69 4.36
C LYS A 7 0.61 7.82 3.15
N CYS A 8 -0.67 7.63 2.86
CA CYS A 8 -1.17 6.93 1.69
C CYS A 8 -0.54 7.53 0.45
N THR A 9 0.13 6.70 -0.34
CA THR A 9 0.81 7.15 -1.57
C THR A 9 -0.18 7.67 -2.62
N MET A 10 -1.45 7.26 -2.54
CA MET A 10 -2.49 7.65 -3.50
C MET A 10 -3.20 8.96 -3.15
N CYS A 11 -3.47 9.22 -1.86
CA CYS A 11 -4.32 10.35 -1.44
C CYS A 11 -3.75 11.18 -0.29
N GLY A 12 -2.62 10.80 0.31
CA GLY A 12 -1.97 11.53 1.40
C GLY A 12 -2.60 11.39 2.79
N ARG A 13 -3.73 10.68 2.93
CA ARG A 13 -4.32 10.32 4.24
C ARG A 13 -3.40 9.40 5.05
N PRO A 14 -3.58 9.23 6.37
CA PRO A 14 -2.83 8.24 7.13
C PRO A 14 -2.96 6.86 6.47
N ALA A 15 -1.81 6.24 6.18
CA ALA A 15 -1.75 4.88 5.69
C ALA A 15 -1.90 3.92 6.88
N GLU A 16 -2.68 2.88 6.66
CA GLU A 16 -3.00 1.87 7.65
C GLU A 16 -2.62 0.47 7.15
N GLU A 17 -2.50 0.30 5.83
CA GLU A 17 -2.27 -0.99 5.19
C GLU A 17 -1.11 -0.93 4.19
N VAL A 18 -0.45 -2.07 3.99
CA VAL A 18 0.61 -2.27 3.01
C VAL A 18 0.08 -3.16 1.89
N HIS A 19 0.21 -2.72 0.64
CA HIS A 19 -0.26 -3.45 -0.54
C HIS A 19 0.91 -3.86 -1.44
N HIS A 20 0.86 -5.10 -1.94
CA HIS A 20 1.80 -5.60 -2.95
C HIS A 20 1.37 -5.15 -4.34
N THR A 21 2.14 -4.26 -4.97
CA THR A 21 1.86 -3.78 -6.34
C THR A 21 1.90 -4.95 -7.34
N VAL A 22 2.94 -5.78 -7.23
CA VAL A 22 3.04 -7.07 -7.90
C VAL A 22 2.64 -8.17 -6.92
N PRO A 23 1.61 -8.97 -7.22
CA PRO A 23 1.15 -10.04 -6.36
C PRO A 23 2.19 -11.15 -6.33
N ARG A 24 2.29 -11.84 -5.19
CA ARG A 24 3.25 -12.93 -5.01
C ARG A 24 3.12 -14.01 -6.10
N SER A 25 1.90 -14.29 -6.56
CA SER A 25 1.64 -15.26 -7.64
C SER A 25 2.25 -14.87 -9.00
N ARG A 26 2.60 -13.59 -9.22
CA ARG A 26 3.31 -13.11 -10.42
C ARG A 26 4.79 -12.81 -10.13
N GLY A 27 5.35 -13.35 -9.05
CA GLY A 27 6.75 -13.12 -8.68
C GLY A 27 7.02 -11.83 -7.89
N GLY A 28 5.98 -11.21 -7.33
CA GLY A 28 6.15 -10.04 -6.46
C GLY A 28 6.93 -10.37 -5.19
N LYS A 29 8.07 -9.71 -5.00
CA LYS A 29 8.94 -9.85 -3.81
C LYS A 29 8.46 -8.95 -2.67
N ASN A 30 8.80 -9.31 -1.43
CA ASN A 30 8.58 -8.47 -0.24
C ASN A 30 9.68 -7.40 -0.12
N GLU A 31 9.88 -6.65 -1.19
CA GLU A 31 10.85 -5.55 -1.23
C GLU A 31 10.11 -4.23 -1.11
N PRO A 32 10.69 -3.21 -0.44
CA PRO A 32 10.03 -1.91 -0.27
C PRO A 32 9.62 -1.26 -1.59
N GLY A 33 10.32 -1.54 -2.71
CA GLY A 33 9.93 -1.08 -4.04
C GLY A 33 8.66 -1.74 -4.61
N ASN A 34 8.20 -2.85 -4.02
CA ASN A 34 6.98 -3.57 -4.40
C ASN A 34 5.87 -3.46 -3.33
N LEU A 35 6.12 -2.69 -2.27
CA LEU A 35 5.19 -2.46 -1.17
C LEU A 35 4.79 -0.99 -1.18
N VAL A 36 3.49 -0.74 -1.27
CA VAL A 36 2.95 0.62 -1.18
C VAL A 36 2.08 0.75 0.06
N VAL A 37 2.22 1.89 0.76
CA VAL A 37 1.43 2.18 1.95
C VAL A 37 0.17 2.96 1.53
N LEU A 38 -0.99 2.45 1.92
CA LEU A 38 -2.28 2.97 1.51
C LEU A 38 -3.21 3.11 2.71
N CYS A 39 -4.17 4.04 2.60
CA CYS A 39 -5.32 4.04 3.50
C CYS A 39 -6.29 2.92 3.07
N ARG A 40 -7.13 2.48 4.01
CA ARG A 40 -8.10 1.39 3.80
C ARG A 40 -8.96 1.59 2.55
N GLU A 41 -9.49 2.79 2.33
CA GLU A 41 -10.31 3.11 1.15
C GLU A 41 -9.55 2.94 -0.17
N CYS A 42 -8.31 3.42 -0.25
CA CYS A 42 -7.48 3.28 -1.45
C CYS A 42 -7.06 1.82 -1.66
N HIS A 43 -6.80 1.10 -0.58
CA HIS A 43 -6.48 -0.32 -0.62
C HIS A 43 -7.65 -1.16 -1.17
N GLU A 44 -8.86 -0.96 -0.64
CA GLU A 44 -10.08 -1.62 -1.13
C GLU A 44 -10.38 -1.27 -2.59
N MET A 45 -10.19 0.00 -2.98
CA MET A 45 -10.35 0.43 -4.37
C MET A 45 -9.40 -0.30 -5.33
N LEU A 46 -8.15 -0.54 -4.93
CA LEU A 46 -7.19 -1.30 -5.74
C LEU A 46 -7.59 -2.77 -5.88
N HIS A 47 -8.08 -3.40 -4.80
CA HIS A 47 -8.58 -4.77 -4.87
C HIS A 47 -9.81 -4.89 -5.77
N ARG A 48 -10.69 -3.89 -5.76
CA ARG A 48 -11.91 -3.87 -6.60
C ARG A 48 -11.62 -3.65 -8.08
N LYS A 49 -10.50 -3.01 -8.44
CA LYS A 49 -10.11 -2.74 -9.83
C LYS A 49 -9.35 -3.90 -10.49
N ARG A 50 -9.17 -5.02 -9.79
CA ARG A 50 -8.34 -6.14 -10.26
C ARG A 50 -9.15 -7.32 -10.76
#